data_AF-A0A4U7EZX6-F1
#
_entry.id   AF-A0A4U7EZX6-F1
#
_cell.length_a   1.000
_cell.length_b   1.000
_cell.length_c   1.000
_cell.angle_alpha   90.00
_cell.angle_beta   90.00
_cell.angle_gamma   90.00
#
_symmetry.space_group_name_H-M   'P 1'
#
loop_
_entity.id
_entity.type
_entity.pdbx_description
1 polymer ?
#
loop_
_entity_poly.entity_id
_entity_poly.type
_entity_poly.pdbx_seq_one_letter_code
_entity_poly.pdbx_strand_id
1 'polypeptide(L)'
;MTDRTDGVARRSVLGSLAGAGTVVVSGCAGDPSDRTEDDAAGESPASGSESPDSETTAMDPDALDELASRFAPTLYFDSAEPWFPTDPRPYTTEEDGDTVVDGFEAFDGYHERYDEAGVPPDPTVFYHGVRYEDSPLAVVQFWFYSAFDQFTANFHWHDWEVLHVFVDLDTGEPQLYVASSHSRSVPNNEFLDPDPDRVPRILTELGSHSST
;
A
#
# COMPACT_ATOMS: atom_id res chain seq x y z
N MET A 1 -41.17 16.60 -13.48
CA MET A 1 -40.29 16.40 -14.64
C MET A 1 -38.94 16.98 -14.32
N THR A 2 -38.09 16.17 -13.72
CA THR A 2 -36.64 16.03 -13.93
C THR A 2 -36.31 14.71 -13.26
N ASP A 3 -36.08 13.73 -14.11
CA ASP A 3 -35.71 12.36 -13.80
C ASP A 3 -34.32 12.37 -13.16
N ARG A 4 -34.14 11.62 -12.08
CA ARG A 4 -32.87 11.51 -11.35
C ARG A 4 -32.58 10.03 -11.09
N THR A 5 -32.53 9.27 -12.17
CA THR A 5 -32.09 7.88 -12.23
C THR A 5 -30.96 7.82 -13.24
N ASP A 6 -29.73 7.71 -12.75
CA ASP A 6 -28.55 7.11 -13.40
C ASP A 6 -27.29 7.53 -12.64
N GLY A 7 -27.26 7.17 -11.36
CA GLY A 7 -26.01 7.13 -10.61
C GLY A 7 -25.99 5.75 -9.98
N VAL A 8 -25.16 4.86 -10.50
CA VAL A 8 -24.76 3.66 -9.76
C VAL A 8 -24.34 4.15 -8.38
N ALA A 9 -25.01 3.68 -7.33
CA ALA A 9 -24.76 4.20 -6.00
C ALA A 9 -23.29 3.94 -5.65
N ARG A 10 -22.49 5.01 -5.55
CA ARG A 10 -21.04 4.99 -5.24
C ARG A 10 -20.71 4.03 -4.07
N ARG A 11 -21.64 3.92 -3.11
CA ARG A 11 -21.60 3.02 -1.96
C ARG A 11 -21.73 1.52 -2.26
N SER A 12 -22.43 1.13 -3.33
CA SER A 12 -22.64 -0.28 -3.69
C SER A 12 -21.44 -0.88 -4.40
N VAL A 13 -20.70 -0.11 -5.21
CA VAL A 13 -19.50 -0.61 -5.91
C VAL A 13 -18.31 -0.72 -4.95
N LEU A 14 -18.14 0.27 -4.06
CA LEU A 14 -17.07 0.23 -3.05
C LEU A 14 -17.35 -0.79 -1.95
N GLY A 15 -18.62 -0.99 -1.57
CA GLY A 15 -19.00 -2.00 -0.58
C GLY A 15 -18.71 -3.44 -1.00
N SER A 16 -18.68 -3.73 -2.31
CA SER A 16 -18.28 -5.04 -2.85
C SER A 16 -16.76 -5.22 -2.99
N LEU A 17 -15.99 -4.15 -3.19
CA LEU A 17 -14.53 -4.22 -3.42
C LEU A 17 -13.71 -4.10 -2.13
N ALA A 18 -14.19 -3.35 -1.14
CA ALA A 18 -13.53 -3.20 0.16
C ALA A 18 -13.43 -4.51 0.97
N GLY A 19 -14.21 -5.55 0.60
CA GLY A 19 -14.13 -6.88 1.20
C GLY A 19 -13.11 -7.83 0.57
N ALA A 20 -12.55 -7.51 -0.61
CA ALA A 20 -11.77 -8.45 -1.42
C ALA A 20 -10.34 -7.98 -1.75
N GLY A 21 -10.00 -6.71 -1.54
CA GLY A 21 -8.70 -6.15 -1.95
C GLY A 21 -7.70 -5.99 -0.80
N THR A 22 -7.10 -7.07 -0.30
CA THR A 22 -5.83 -6.98 0.45
C THR A 22 -4.90 -8.07 -0.02
N VAL A 23 -4.15 -7.82 -1.09
CA VAL A 23 -3.00 -8.66 -1.45
C VAL A 23 -1.88 -8.32 -0.48
N VAL A 24 -1.72 -9.13 0.55
CA VAL A 24 -0.53 -9.11 1.39
C VAL A 24 0.56 -9.86 0.63
N VAL A 25 1.48 -9.15 -0.02
CA VAL A 25 2.73 -9.76 -0.48
C VAL A 25 3.62 -9.93 0.75
N SER A 26 3.34 -10.97 1.53
CA SER A 26 4.27 -11.44 2.55
C SER A 26 5.33 -12.27 1.86
N GLY A 27 6.49 -11.68 1.59
CA GLY A 27 7.66 -12.38 1.06
C GLY A 27 8.24 -13.33 2.10
N CYS A 28 7.74 -14.56 2.17
CA CYS A 28 8.37 -15.69 2.85
C CYS A 28 8.02 -16.96 2.07
N ALA A 29 8.98 -17.48 1.30
CA ALA A 29 8.84 -18.74 0.59
C ALA A 29 8.79 -19.90 1.60
N GLY A 30 7.61 -20.49 1.77
CA GLY A 30 7.40 -21.76 2.46
C GLY A 30 6.84 -22.78 1.47
N ASP A 31 7.61 -23.85 1.23
CA ASP A 31 7.27 -24.95 0.33
C ASP A 31 5.90 -25.59 0.69
N PRO A 32 4.96 -25.75 -0.27
CA PRO A 32 3.63 -26.29 0.00
C PRO A 32 3.59 -27.81 0.24
N SER A 33 4.73 -28.52 0.29
CA SER A 33 4.73 -29.99 0.35
C SER A 33 4.66 -30.63 1.74
N ASP A 34 4.45 -29.90 2.85
CA ASP A 34 4.49 -30.52 4.19
C ASP A 34 3.37 -30.10 5.15
N ARG A 35 2.11 -30.17 4.70
CA ARG A 35 0.95 -30.18 5.62
C ARG A 35 0.24 -31.52 5.53
N THR A 36 0.56 -32.38 6.49
CA THR A 36 -0.15 -33.62 6.76
C THR A 36 -1.53 -33.33 7.36
N GLU A 37 -2.49 -34.14 6.95
CA GLU A 37 -3.88 -34.17 7.39
C GLU A 37 -3.96 -34.56 8.87
N ASP A 38 -4.36 -33.64 9.75
CA ASP A 38 -5.10 -33.92 10.99
C ASP A 38 -5.31 -32.60 11.75
N ASP A 39 -6.51 -32.01 11.61
CA ASP A 39 -7.24 -31.37 12.72
C ASP A 39 -8.55 -30.77 12.18
N ALA A 40 -9.60 -31.60 12.20
CA ALA A 40 -10.98 -31.20 11.97
C ALA A 40 -11.57 -30.61 13.26
N ALA A 41 -11.94 -29.33 13.26
CA ALA A 41 -12.98 -28.79 14.15
C ALA A 41 -13.51 -27.42 13.67
N GLY A 42 -14.80 -27.38 13.32
CA GLY A 42 -15.62 -26.16 13.39
C GLY A 42 -16.16 -25.62 12.06
N GLU A 43 -17.17 -26.28 11.50
CA GLU A 43 -17.98 -25.70 10.42
C GLU A 43 -18.78 -24.49 10.93
N SER A 44 -18.39 -23.28 10.50
CA SER A 44 -19.29 -22.13 10.45
C SER A 44 -19.93 -22.08 9.05
N PRO A 45 -21.25 -21.83 8.92
CA PRO A 45 -21.90 -21.85 7.62
C PRO A 45 -21.45 -20.63 6.80
N ALA A 46 -20.64 -20.88 5.78
CA ALA A 46 -20.28 -19.91 4.76
C ALA A 46 -21.53 -19.55 3.94
N SER A 47 -22.21 -18.48 4.36
CA SER A 47 -23.15 -17.73 3.54
C SER A 47 -22.48 -16.43 3.11
N GLY A 48 -21.45 -16.54 2.27
CA GLY A 48 -20.90 -15.44 1.51
C GLY A 48 -20.95 -15.87 0.05
N SER A 49 -21.79 -15.23 -0.75
CA SER A 49 -21.67 -15.35 -2.21
C SER A 49 -20.30 -14.83 -2.60
N GLU A 50 -19.39 -15.72 -2.99
CA GLU A 50 -18.15 -15.36 -3.67
C GLU A 50 -18.56 -14.64 -4.96
N SER A 51 -18.60 -13.30 -4.91
CA SER A 51 -18.65 -12.51 -6.12
C SER A 51 -17.31 -12.72 -6.80
N PRO A 52 -17.27 -13.01 -8.12
CA PRO A 52 -15.98 -13.18 -8.78
C PRO A 52 -15.16 -11.91 -8.59
N ASP A 53 -13.92 -12.08 -8.13
CA ASP A 53 -12.97 -10.97 -8.06
C ASP A 53 -12.88 -10.31 -9.45
N SER A 54 -13.04 -9.00 -9.49
CA SER A 54 -13.02 -8.26 -10.76
C SER A 54 -11.58 -8.22 -11.30
N GLU A 55 -11.39 -8.58 -12.57
CA GLU A 55 -10.07 -8.58 -13.20
C GLU A 55 -9.52 -7.15 -13.31
N THR A 56 -8.21 -7.01 -13.06
CA THR A 56 -7.48 -5.74 -13.15
C THR A 56 -6.44 -5.78 -14.25
N THR A 57 -6.28 -4.67 -14.97
CA THR A 57 -5.21 -4.46 -15.95
C THR A 57 -4.34 -3.27 -15.58
N ALA A 58 -3.10 -3.26 -16.08
CA ALA A 58 -2.22 -2.11 -15.96
C ALA A 58 -2.85 -0.86 -16.59
N MET A 59 -2.63 0.28 -15.96
CA MET A 59 -3.07 1.57 -16.50
C MET A 59 -2.19 2.02 -17.67
N ASP A 60 -2.75 2.91 -18.49
CA ASP A 60 -1.96 3.66 -19.46
C ASP A 60 -0.89 4.50 -18.72
N PRO A 61 0.39 4.50 -19.15
CA PRO A 61 1.47 5.17 -18.43
C PRO A 61 1.28 6.69 -18.28
N ASP A 62 0.79 7.38 -19.31
CA ASP A 62 0.63 8.84 -19.26
C ASP A 62 -0.49 9.22 -18.28
N ALA A 63 -1.60 8.47 -18.29
CA ALA A 63 -2.69 8.65 -17.34
C ALA A 63 -2.26 8.33 -15.90
N LEU A 64 -1.44 7.29 -15.71
CA LEU A 64 -0.87 6.95 -14.42
C LEU A 64 0.04 8.06 -13.90
N ASP A 65 0.93 8.61 -14.73
CA ASP A 65 1.84 9.69 -14.34
C ASP A 65 1.08 10.96 -13.93
N GLU A 66 0.00 11.29 -14.64
CA GLU A 66 -0.88 12.42 -14.29
C GLU A 66 -1.53 12.21 -12.92
N LEU A 67 -2.13 11.05 -12.70
CA LEU A 67 -2.81 10.73 -11.45
C LEU A 67 -1.83 10.60 -10.28
N ALA A 68 -0.67 9.98 -10.50
CA ALA A 68 0.38 9.84 -9.51
C ALA A 68 0.91 11.22 -9.09
N SER A 69 1.15 12.12 -10.03
CA SER A 69 1.59 13.49 -9.75
C SER A 69 0.53 14.28 -8.96
N ARG A 70 -0.76 14.11 -9.32
CA ARG A 70 -1.87 14.79 -8.65
C ARG A 70 -2.08 14.30 -7.22
N PHE A 71 -1.97 13.00 -6.99
CA PHE A 71 -2.32 12.37 -5.72
C PHE A 71 -1.10 11.99 -4.86
N ALA A 72 0.12 12.37 -5.29
CA ALA A 72 1.35 12.14 -4.53
C ALA A 72 1.18 12.61 -3.07
N PRO A 73 1.29 11.71 -2.08
CA PRO A 73 0.92 12.04 -0.72
C PRO A 73 1.97 12.92 -0.03
N THR A 74 1.51 13.64 0.98
CA THR A 74 2.41 14.25 1.98
C THR A 74 2.47 13.33 3.21
N LEU A 75 3.66 12.80 3.51
CA LEU A 75 3.91 12.03 4.72
C LEU A 75 4.34 12.94 5.87
N TYR A 76 3.78 12.70 7.06
CA TYR A 76 4.17 13.34 8.31
C TYR A 76 4.72 12.27 9.24
N PHE A 77 5.90 12.53 9.79
CA PHE A 77 6.58 11.63 10.70
C PHE A 77 6.66 12.26 12.09
N ASP A 78 6.76 11.41 13.10
CA ASP A 78 7.15 11.86 14.43
C ASP A 78 8.55 12.50 14.38
N SER A 79 8.79 13.50 15.22
CA SER A 79 10.08 14.16 15.35
C SER A 79 11.23 13.23 15.77
N ALA A 80 10.91 12.09 16.38
CA ALA A 80 11.85 11.08 16.82
C ALA A 80 12.03 9.94 15.80
N GLU A 81 11.35 9.96 14.66
CA GLU A 81 11.48 8.94 13.61
C GLU A 81 12.87 9.00 12.97
N PRO A 82 13.66 7.91 13.00
CA PRO A 82 14.94 7.88 12.30
C PRO A 82 14.87 7.21 10.92
N TRP A 83 13.80 6.45 10.59
CA TRP A 83 13.74 5.60 9.40
C TRP A 83 12.74 6.11 8.36
N PHE A 84 13.14 7.18 7.67
CA PHE A 84 12.33 7.75 6.60
C PHE A 84 12.43 6.95 5.30
N PRO A 85 11.39 6.99 4.44
CA PRO A 85 11.42 6.35 3.13
C PRO A 85 12.62 6.77 2.28
N THR A 86 13.29 5.79 1.67
CA THR A 86 14.52 5.92 0.88
C THR A 86 14.46 5.05 -0.37
N ASP A 87 15.31 5.34 -1.35
CA ASP A 87 15.59 4.41 -2.44
C ASP A 87 16.35 3.17 -1.89
N PRO A 88 15.87 1.93 -2.10
CA PRO A 88 16.57 0.72 -1.68
C PRO A 88 17.77 0.34 -2.58
N ARG A 89 17.82 0.83 -3.83
CA ARG A 89 18.80 0.40 -4.84
C ARG A 89 20.27 0.61 -4.43
N PRO A 90 20.65 1.64 -3.66
CA PRO A 90 22.02 1.79 -3.18
C PRO A 90 22.49 0.72 -2.19
N TYR A 91 21.59 -0.13 -1.68
CA TYR A 91 21.87 -1.15 -0.67
C TYR A 91 21.82 -2.58 -1.25
N THR A 92 21.85 -2.71 -2.57
CA THR A 92 21.80 -4.03 -3.22
C THR A 92 23.14 -4.74 -3.21
N THR A 93 23.11 -6.05 -3.00
CA THR A 93 24.24 -6.97 -3.13
C THR A 93 23.91 -8.07 -4.14
N GLU A 94 24.92 -8.81 -4.57
CA GLU A 94 24.74 -10.00 -5.42
C GLU A 94 24.90 -11.25 -4.55
N GLU A 95 23.83 -12.05 -4.46
CA GLU A 95 23.79 -13.31 -3.71
C GLU A 95 23.29 -14.43 -4.61
N ASP A 96 24.04 -15.53 -4.71
CA ASP A 96 23.70 -16.69 -5.55
C ASP A 96 23.35 -16.38 -7.02
N GLY A 97 23.78 -15.21 -7.52
CA GLY A 97 23.52 -14.74 -8.89
C GLY A 97 22.27 -13.86 -9.04
N ASP A 98 21.60 -13.54 -7.93
CA ASP A 98 20.47 -12.63 -7.86
C ASP A 98 20.87 -11.31 -7.18
N THR A 99 20.35 -10.19 -7.69
CA THR A 99 20.46 -8.89 -7.02
C THR A 99 19.43 -8.82 -5.90
N VAL A 100 19.89 -8.71 -4.65
CA VAL A 100 19.04 -8.62 -3.45
C VAL A 100 19.31 -7.33 -2.72
N VAL A 101 18.34 -6.83 -1.94
CA VAL A 101 18.58 -5.74 -0.99
C VAL A 101 18.97 -6.40 0.33
N ASP A 102 20.23 -6.28 0.74
CA ASP A 102 20.70 -6.91 1.98
C ASP A 102 20.30 -6.08 3.21
N GLY A 103 19.88 -6.76 4.28
CA GLY A 103 19.38 -6.12 5.49
C GLY A 103 20.44 -5.35 6.28
N PHE A 104 21.67 -5.88 6.34
CA PHE A 104 22.77 -5.19 7.00
C PHE A 104 23.26 -4.01 6.17
N GLU A 105 23.44 -4.20 4.86
CA GLU A 105 23.85 -3.11 3.96
C GLU A 105 22.82 -1.98 3.92
N ALA A 106 21.52 -2.31 3.97
CA ALA A 106 20.46 -1.31 4.08
C ALA A 106 20.50 -0.56 5.41
N PHE A 107 20.62 -1.27 6.53
CA PHE A 107 20.64 -0.67 7.86
C PHE A 107 21.87 0.23 8.07
N ASP A 108 23.08 -0.33 7.86
CA ASP A 108 24.34 0.38 8.08
C ASP A 108 24.52 1.50 7.03
N GLY A 109 24.22 1.19 5.77
CA GLY A 109 24.35 2.14 4.68
C GLY A 109 23.37 3.31 4.77
N TYR A 110 22.17 3.12 5.30
CA TYR A 110 21.23 4.22 5.56
C TYR A 110 21.79 5.14 6.64
N HIS A 111 22.23 4.59 7.78
CA HIS A 111 22.76 5.37 8.89
C HIS A 111 24.01 6.15 8.50
N GLU A 112 24.95 5.53 7.78
CA GLU A 112 26.17 6.21 7.32
C GLU A 112 25.83 7.44 6.47
N ARG A 113 24.93 7.28 5.50
CA ARG A 113 24.51 8.38 4.61
C ARG A 113 23.74 9.46 5.36
N TYR A 114 22.86 9.06 6.29
CA TYR A 114 22.12 9.99 7.12
C TYR A 114 23.07 10.83 7.98
N ASP A 115 24.00 10.19 8.69
CA ASP A 115 24.95 10.85 9.59
C ASP A 115 25.89 11.79 8.82
N GLU A 116 26.32 11.40 7.62
CA GLU A 116 27.15 12.25 6.75
C GLU A 116 26.40 13.48 6.25
N ALA A 117 25.16 13.32 5.78
CA ALA A 117 24.40 14.39 5.15
C ALA A 117 23.60 15.26 6.14
N GLY A 118 23.27 14.71 7.32
CA GLY A 118 22.36 15.33 8.30
C GLY A 118 20.91 15.40 7.85
N VAL A 119 20.54 14.69 6.78
CA VAL A 119 19.18 14.60 6.22
C VAL A 119 18.92 13.18 5.71
N PRO A 120 17.65 12.73 5.63
CA PRO A 120 17.33 11.41 5.10
C PRO A 120 17.89 11.19 3.69
N PRO A 121 18.57 10.05 3.43
CA PRO A 121 19.14 9.76 2.12
C PRO A 121 18.05 9.42 1.10
N ASP A 122 18.28 9.86 -0.15
CA ASP A 122 17.50 9.53 -1.35
C ASP A 122 15.97 9.36 -1.14
N PRO A 123 15.24 10.39 -0.63
CA PRO A 123 13.81 10.28 -0.38
C PRO A 123 13.05 9.89 -1.65
N THR A 124 12.40 8.72 -1.63
CA THR A 124 11.83 8.10 -2.83
C THR A 124 10.46 7.51 -2.55
N VAL A 125 9.56 7.69 -3.53
CA VAL A 125 8.28 7.00 -3.62
C VAL A 125 8.20 6.29 -4.97
N PHE A 126 7.73 5.05 -4.96
CA PHE A 126 7.43 4.28 -6.16
C PHE A 126 5.93 4.31 -6.40
N TYR A 127 5.49 4.28 -7.65
CA TYR A 127 4.05 4.21 -7.94
C TYR A 127 3.72 3.19 -9.01
N HIS A 128 2.52 2.62 -8.88
CA HIS A 128 1.96 1.64 -9.80
C HIS A 128 0.46 1.90 -9.96
N GLY A 129 -0.09 1.58 -11.13
CA GLY A 129 -1.47 1.86 -11.48
C GLY A 129 -2.19 0.66 -12.06
N VAL A 130 -3.34 0.32 -11.49
CA VAL A 130 -4.24 -0.71 -12.04
C VAL A 130 -5.65 -0.16 -12.24
N ARG A 131 -6.37 -0.69 -13.22
CA ARG A 131 -7.79 -0.39 -13.43
C ARG A 131 -8.61 -1.68 -13.51
N TYR A 132 -9.86 -1.62 -13.08
CA TYR A 132 -10.80 -2.71 -13.24
C TYR A 132 -11.35 -2.72 -14.67
N GLU A 133 -11.40 -3.88 -15.34
CA GLU A 133 -11.70 -3.95 -16.78
C GLU A 133 -13.10 -3.43 -17.15
N ASP A 134 -14.09 -3.74 -16.32
CA ASP A 134 -15.50 -3.43 -16.55
C ASP A 134 -16.01 -2.27 -15.67
N SER A 135 -15.12 -1.41 -15.18
CA SER A 135 -15.45 -0.32 -14.27
C SER A 135 -14.57 0.90 -14.53
N PRO A 136 -15.07 2.14 -14.34
CA PRO A 136 -14.23 3.33 -14.39
C PRO A 136 -13.29 3.42 -13.18
N LEU A 137 -13.36 2.50 -12.21
CA LEU A 137 -12.51 2.51 -11.04
C LEU A 137 -11.07 2.12 -11.39
N ALA A 138 -10.12 2.96 -10.99
CA ALA A 138 -8.70 2.70 -11.01
C ALA A 138 -8.09 2.87 -9.60
N VAL A 139 -6.89 2.34 -9.41
CA VAL A 139 -6.13 2.43 -8.17
C VAL A 139 -4.71 2.86 -8.51
N VAL A 140 -4.30 4.00 -7.95
CA VAL A 140 -2.88 4.41 -7.90
C VAL A 140 -2.32 3.96 -6.56
N GLN A 141 -1.24 3.20 -6.59
CA GLN A 141 -0.52 2.71 -5.43
C GLN A 141 0.76 3.52 -5.28
N PHE A 142 1.03 4.06 -4.10
CA PHE A 142 2.29 4.69 -3.73
C PHE A 142 2.99 3.82 -2.71
N TRP A 143 4.18 3.33 -3.05
CA TRP A 143 4.98 2.43 -2.23
C TRP A 143 6.18 3.16 -1.64
N PHE A 144 6.40 2.93 -0.35
CA PHE A 144 7.46 3.55 0.45
C PHE A 144 8.33 2.46 1.05
N TYR A 145 9.63 2.55 0.86
CA TYR A 145 10.59 1.64 1.47
C TYR A 145 11.35 2.35 2.58
N SER A 146 11.30 1.84 3.80
CA SER A 146 12.19 2.21 4.89
C SER A 146 13.22 1.09 5.11
N ALA A 147 14.46 1.46 5.45
CA ALA A 147 15.53 0.47 5.64
C ALA A 147 15.29 -0.45 6.85
N PHE A 148 14.53 0.02 7.84
CA PHE A 148 14.32 -0.69 9.10
C PHE A 148 13.01 -0.29 9.75
N ASP A 149 12.30 -1.24 10.35
CA ASP A 149 11.20 -1.03 11.30
C ASP A 149 11.73 -1.29 12.72
N GLN A 150 11.59 -0.29 13.58
CA GLN A 150 12.09 -0.35 14.96
C GLN A 150 10.99 -0.52 16.01
N PHE A 151 9.74 -0.74 15.59
CA PHE A 151 8.63 -0.92 16.49
C PHE A 151 8.79 -2.21 17.29
N THR A 152 8.53 -2.13 18.59
CA THR A 152 8.83 -3.23 19.53
C THR A 152 8.18 -4.57 19.18
N ALA A 153 7.04 -4.55 18.46
CA ALA A 153 6.35 -5.76 18.00
C ALA A 153 6.57 -6.06 16.50
N ASN A 154 7.25 -5.18 15.77
CA ASN A 154 7.50 -5.29 14.33
C ASN A 154 8.97 -5.01 13.95
N PHE A 155 9.90 -5.40 14.81
CA PHE A 155 11.31 -5.07 14.68
C PHE A 155 12.01 -5.90 13.59
N HIS A 156 12.23 -5.33 12.40
CA HIS A 156 12.84 -6.04 11.26
C HIS A 156 13.54 -5.13 10.25
N TRP A 157 14.45 -5.72 9.46
CA TRP A 157 15.00 -5.07 8.26
C TRP A 157 13.93 -4.95 7.19
N HIS A 158 14.04 -3.91 6.38
CA HIS A 158 13.16 -3.59 5.27
C HIS A 158 11.72 -3.39 5.70
N ASP A 159 11.13 -2.28 5.31
CA ASP A 159 9.72 -2.07 5.56
C ASP A 159 9.07 -1.41 4.35
N TRP A 160 8.01 -2.01 3.87
CA TRP A 160 7.29 -1.56 2.68
C TRP A 160 5.87 -1.19 3.06
N GLU A 161 5.60 0.11 2.97
CA GLU A 161 4.28 0.68 3.20
C GLU A 161 3.65 1.10 1.88
N VAL A 162 2.33 1.11 1.82
CA VAL A 162 1.58 1.45 0.62
C VAL A 162 0.37 2.34 0.91
N LEU A 163 0.20 3.38 0.12
CA LEU A 163 -1.03 4.15 0.02
C LEU A 163 -1.74 3.83 -1.30
N HIS A 164 -2.99 3.38 -1.20
CA HIS A 164 -3.88 3.20 -2.33
C HIS A 164 -4.78 4.42 -2.48
N VAL A 165 -4.90 4.91 -3.71
CA VAL A 165 -5.81 5.96 -4.12
C VAL A 165 -6.75 5.40 -5.18
N PHE A 166 -7.99 5.14 -4.77
CA PHE A 166 -9.05 4.72 -5.69
C PHE A 166 -9.62 5.95 -6.39
N VAL A 167 -9.67 5.94 -7.71
CA VAL A 167 -10.11 7.06 -8.55
C VAL A 167 -11.19 6.58 -9.52
N ASP A 168 -12.24 7.35 -9.66
CA ASP A 168 -13.21 7.19 -10.75
C ASP A 168 -12.67 7.90 -11.99
N LEU A 169 -12.29 7.15 -13.03
CA LEU A 169 -11.69 7.67 -14.25
C LEU A 169 -12.66 8.49 -15.10
N ASP A 170 -13.97 8.32 -14.95
CA ASP A 170 -14.95 9.12 -15.70
C ASP A 170 -15.01 10.56 -15.17
N THR A 171 -14.78 10.74 -13.87
CA THR A 171 -14.84 12.05 -13.20
C THR A 171 -13.47 12.60 -12.83
N GLY A 172 -12.46 11.74 -12.74
CA GLY A 172 -11.16 12.03 -12.14
C GLY A 172 -11.23 12.28 -10.63
N GLU A 173 -12.33 11.97 -9.95
CA GLU A 173 -12.51 12.20 -8.52
C GLU A 173 -11.99 11.01 -7.68
N PRO A 174 -11.22 11.25 -6.61
CA PRO A 174 -10.83 10.20 -5.68
C PRO A 174 -12.07 9.68 -4.92
N GLN A 175 -12.20 8.37 -4.82
CA GLN A 175 -13.32 7.68 -4.17
C GLN A 175 -12.95 7.16 -2.77
N LEU A 176 -11.69 6.76 -2.59
CA LEU A 176 -11.19 6.18 -1.36
C LEU A 176 -9.66 6.31 -1.29
N TYR A 177 -9.14 6.65 -0.11
CA TYR A 177 -7.72 6.46 0.22
C TYR A 177 -7.60 5.32 1.24
N VAL A 178 -6.65 4.40 1.04
CA VAL A 178 -6.34 3.31 1.97
C VAL A 178 -4.84 3.24 2.20
N ALA A 179 -4.37 3.59 3.39
CA ALA A 179 -2.97 3.37 3.78
C ALA A 179 -2.79 2.01 4.48
N SER A 180 -1.63 1.39 4.31
CA SER A 180 -1.29 0.15 4.99
C SER A 180 -1.30 0.30 6.51
N SER A 181 -1.79 -0.73 7.19
CA SER A 181 -1.79 -0.87 8.65
C SER A 181 -1.37 -2.29 8.99
N HIS A 182 -0.45 -2.43 9.94
CA HIS A 182 0.01 -3.73 10.45
C HIS A 182 -1.03 -4.41 11.36
N SER A 183 -2.20 -3.78 11.56
CA SER A 183 -3.26 -4.35 12.37
C SER A 183 -4.65 -4.09 11.81
N ARG A 184 -5.41 -5.18 11.66
CA ARG A 184 -6.83 -5.14 11.30
C ARG A 184 -7.74 -4.64 12.44
N SER A 185 -7.19 -4.45 13.64
CA SER A 185 -7.94 -4.00 14.82
C SER A 185 -7.76 -2.52 15.15
N VAL A 186 -6.91 -1.81 14.41
CA VAL A 186 -6.73 -0.35 14.52
C VAL A 186 -7.66 0.32 13.50
N PRO A 187 -8.57 1.22 13.93
CA PRO A 187 -9.58 1.79 13.04
C PRO A 187 -8.99 2.80 12.03
N ASN A 188 -9.32 2.55 10.76
CA ASN A 188 -9.40 3.45 9.61
C ASN A 188 -8.13 4.20 9.15
N ASN A 189 -7.26 3.47 8.46
CA ASN A 189 -6.45 4.05 7.39
C ASN A 189 -7.25 4.30 6.09
N GLU A 190 -8.57 4.34 6.21
CA GLU A 190 -9.51 4.49 5.11
C GLU A 190 -10.19 5.85 5.18
N PHE A 191 -10.06 6.63 4.10
CA PHE A 191 -10.76 7.90 3.94
C PHE A 191 -11.69 7.83 2.72
N LEU A 192 -12.99 7.65 3.00
CA LEU A 192 -14.06 7.51 2.01
C LEU A 192 -14.53 8.86 1.49
N ASP A 193 -14.84 8.93 0.19
CA ASP A 193 -15.33 10.13 -0.51
C ASP A 193 -14.50 11.40 -0.17
N PRO A 194 -13.17 11.36 -0.35
CA PRO A 194 -12.30 12.48 -0.02
C PRO A 194 -12.62 13.74 -0.85
N ASP A 195 -12.30 14.90 -0.29
CA ASP A 195 -12.35 16.17 -1.01
C ASP A 195 -11.41 16.11 -2.24
N PRO A 196 -11.92 16.29 -3.48
CA PRO A 196 -11.14 16.11 -4.70
C PRO A 196 -9.99 17.12 -4.88
N ASP A 197 -10.03 18.23 -4.14
CA ASP A 197 -8.99 19.26 -4.13
C ASP A 197 -7.92 19.02 -3.04
N ARG A 198 -8.09 17.98 -2.20
CA ARG A 198 -7.19 17.71 -1.08
C ARG A 198 -6.29 16.52 -1.36
N VAL A 199 -4.99 16.79 -1.40
CA VAL A 199 -3.94 15.76 -1.46
C VAL A 199 -3.95 14.91 -0.18
N PRO A 200 -3.74 13.57 -0.27
CA PRO A 200 -3.62 12.71 0.90
C PRO A 200 -2.52 13.18 1.85
N ARG A 201 -2.83 13.17 3.15
CA ARG A 201 -1.89 13.48 4.22
C ARG A 201 -1.90 12.31 5.19
N ILE A 202 -0.76 11.66 5.34
CA ILE A 202 -0.63 10.43 6.10
C ILE A 202 0.25 10.71 7.31
N LEU A 203 -0.24 10.34 8.49
CA LEU A 203 0.58 10.32 9.70
C LEU A 203 1.18 8.93 9.84
N THR A 204 2.50 8.86 9.76
CA THR A 204 3.25 7.62 9.91
C THR A 204 3.59 7.43 11.38
N GLU A 205 3.18 6.30 11.96
CA GLU A 205 3.44 5.99 13.36
C GLU A 205 4.92 5.70 13.63
N LEU A 206 5.42 6.28 14.72
CA LEU A 206 6.83 6.17 15.13
C LEU A 206 7.29 4.72 15.19
N GLY A 207 8.29 4.42 14.37
CA GLY A 207 9.00 3.16 14.34
C GLY A 207 8.28 2.02 13.66
N SER A 208 6.96 2.06 13.45
CA SER A 208 6.19 0.97 12.81
C SER A 208 5.94 1.15 11.32
N HIS A 209 6.14 2.39 10.85
CA HIS A 209 5.74 2.95 9.55
C HIS A 209 4.27 2.74 9.12
N SER A 210 3.49 2.03 9.93
CA SER A 210 2.06 1.90 9.78
C SER A 210 1.40 3.27 9.87
N SER A 211 0.36 3.45 9.08
CA SER A 211 -0.38 4.70 9.08
C SER A 211 -1.46 4.70 10.17
N THR A 212 -1.85 5.89 10.63
CA THR A 212 -3.06 6.16 11.43
C THR A 212 -3.83 7.38 10.98
#